data_AF-A0A968PQL4-F1
#
_entry.id   AF-A0A968PQL4-F1
#
_cell.length_a   1.000
_cell.length_b   1.000
_cell.length_c   1.000
_cell.angle_alpha   90.00
_cell.angle_beta   90.00
_cell.angle_gamma   90.00
#
_symmetry.space_group_name_H-M   'P 1'
#
loop_
_entity.id
_entity.type
_entity.pdbx_description
1 polymer ?
#
loop_
_entity_poly.entity_id
_entity_poly.type
_entity_poly.pdbx_seq_one_letter_code
_entity_poly.pdbx_strand_id
1 'polypeptide(L)'
;MSASDKRTPGSHLAHRFLQRVLYQINHQLNRPNVELSKFCQKECGSYLYDLKTQIESVWQRWELSQFDLATLQKVSIEQALSQRVVADSNPISAENARFFRTQMTLTGYRRLMAIAPLDGLAAVSHLCRTWDAASKEQSILNECTRLFSQENYVGTLNRPHSTYFTEMFLALGIDTQPETYFDLVPWEVLALLNQSFLLTEEKHHLLQYVGGLLYLEVAVPATFTHYQVAAQRLDLPSVVISYWNLHTQLHREDGCQMLDKIVLPLANQYPEQAWELILGYDQQRAMSRRAAAAIASSVRAAERAERAIAKSSRAKSELGVQT
;
A
#
# COMPACT_ATOMS: atom_id res chain seq x y z
N MET A 1 -20.81 21.19 10.74
CA MET A 1 -21.66 19.98 10.75
C MET A 1 -20.77 18.79 11.06
N SER A 2 -21.13 17.99 12.07
CA SER A 2 -20.39 16.83 12.55
C SER A 2 -20.31 15.74 11.47
N ALA A 3 -19.11 15.48 10.94
CA ALA A 3 -18.83 14.40 10.01
C ALA A 3 -18.62 13.08 10.76
N SER A 4 -19.67 12.58 11.41
CA SER A 4 -19.78 11.14 11.64
C SER A 4 -20.42 10.55 10.38
N ASP A 5 -19.62 10.35 9.35
CA ASP A 5 -20.08 9.75 8.10
C ASP A 5 -20.43 8.28 8.37
N LYS A 6 -21.72 8.04 8.62
CA LYS A 6 -22.29 6.69 8.67
C LYS A 6 -22.23 6.14 7.26
N ARG A 7 -21.10 5.51 6.91
CA ARG A 7 -20.87 4.80 5.65
C ARG A 7 -22.01 3.81 5.44
N THR A 8 -22.97 4.17 4.60
CA THR A 8 -24.10 3.31 4.29
C THR A 8 -23.61 2.15 3.40
N PRO A 9 -24.16 0.93 3.54
CA PRO A 9 -23.76 -0.22 2.73
C PRO A 9 -23.79 0.02 1.21
N GLY A 10 -24.65 0.92 0.73
CA GLY A 10 -24.71 1.34 -0.68
C GLY A 10 -23.45 2.09 -1.15
N SER A 11 -22.78 2.84 -0.27
CA SER A 11 -21.51 3.51 -0.58
C SER A 11 -20.36 2.51 -0.72
N HIS A 12 -20.33 1.44 0.06
CA HIS A 12 -19.25 0.44 0.01
C HIS A 12 -19.20 -0.36 -1.30
N LEU A 13 -20.36 -0.80 -1.81
CA LEU A 13 -20.42 -1.52 -3.09
C LEU A 13 -20.06 -0.59 -4.26
N ALA A 14 -20.54 0.65 -4.23
CA ALA A 14 -20.20 1.66 -5.24
C ALA A 14 -18.70 1.97 -5.24
N HIS A 15 -18.09 2.20 -4.08
CA HIS A 15 -16.64 2.42 -3.98
C HIS A 15 -15.85 1.22 -4.49
N ARG A 16 -16.26 0.00 -4.15
CA ARG A 16 -15.59 -1.21 -4.62
C ARG A 16 -15.69 -1.38 -6.13
N PHE A 17 -16.86 -1.14 -6.70
CA PHE A 17 -17.03 -1.15 -8.15
C PHE A 17 -16.10 -0.12 -8.81
N LEU A 18 -16.16 1.13 -8.36
CA LEU A 18 -15.37 2.23 -8.92
C LEU A 18 -13.86 1.95 -8.84
N GLN A 19 -13.36 1.57 -7.67
CA GLN A 19 -11.93 1.37 -7.45
C GLN A 19 -11.38 0.16 -8.22
N ARG A 20 -12.22 -0.86 -8.48
CA ARG A 20 -11.85 -1.97 -9.35
C ARG A 20 -11.75 -1.55 -10.80
N VAL A 21 -12.73 -0.78 -11.29
CA VAL A 21 -12.71 -0.24 -12.66
C VAL A 21 -11.46 0.61 -12.84
N LEU A 22 -11.20 1.52 -11.91
CA LEU A 22 -10.04 2.41 -11.96
C LEU A 22 -8.71 1.63 -11.89
N TYR A 23 -8.60 0.64 -11.01
CA TYR A 23 -7.41 -0.22 -10.94
C TYR A 23 -7.16 -0.97 -12.26
N GLN A 24 -8.21 -1.52 -12.88
CA GLN A 24 -8.07 -2.21 -14.15
C GLN A 24 -7.67 -1.24 -15.27
N ILE A 25 -8.24 -0.04 -15.32
CA ILE A 25 -7.82 1.00 -16.28
C ILE A 25 -6.34 1.33 -16.09
N ASN A 26 -5.93 1.66 -14.86
CA ASN A 26 -4.54 1.93 -14.52
C ASN A 26 -3.65 0.77 -14.95
N HIS A 27 -3.97 -0.45 -14.55
CA HIS A 27 -3.17 -1.63 -14.88
C HIS A 27 -3.02 -1.84 -16.40
N GLN A 28 -4.07 -1.64 -17.19
CA GLN A 28 -4.02 -1.77 -18.65
C GLN A 28 -3.16 -0.67 -19.29
N LEU A 29 -3.31 0.59 -18.85
CA LEU A 29 -2.47 1.70 -19.30
C LEU A 29 -1.00 1.50 -18.91
N ASN A 30 -0.75 0.70 -17.88
CA ASN A 30 0.53 0.62 -17.18
C ASN A 30 1.31 -0.68 -17.36
N ARG A 31 0.75 -1.66 -18.08
CA ARG A 31 1.43 -2.93 -18.36
C ARG A 31 2.67 -2.68 -19.25
N PRO A 32 3.88 -3.09 -18.81
CA PRO A 32 5.02 -3.12 -19.71
C PRO A 32 4.72 -4.13 -20.82
N ASN A 33 4.69 -3.66 -22.07
CA ASN A 33 4.46 -4.51 -23.23
C ASN A 33 5.68 -5.44 -23.42
N VAL A 34 5.57 -6.67 -22.91
CA VAL A 34 6.63 -7.69 -23.03
C VAL A 34 6.77 -8.20 -24.48
N GLU A 35 5.73 -8.00 -25.32
CA GLU A 35 5.77 -8.32 -26.74
C GLU A 35 5.63 -7.08 -27.62
N LEU A 36 6.69 -6.77 -28.39
CA LEU A 36 6.72 -5.67 -29.38
C LEU A 36 5.58 -5.73 -30.41
N SER A 37 4.98 -6.89 -30.64
CA SER A 37 3.90 -7.13 -31.60
C SER A 37 2.53 -6.56 -31.16
N LYS A 38 2.36 -6.16 -29.89
CA LYS A 38 1.11 -5.59 -29.35
C LYS A 38 1.09 -4.07 -29.27
N PHE A 39 2.02 -3.39 -29.94
CA PHE A 39 2.12 -1.93 -29.99
C PHE A 39 0.85 -1.21 -30.50
N CYS A 40 -0.08 -1.94 -31.15
CA CYS A 40 -1.32 -1.40 -31.73
C CYS A 40 -2.45 -1.08 -30.71
N GLN A 41 -2.30 -1.34 -29.41
CA GLN A 41 -3.35 -0.98 -28.42
C GLN A 41 -3.39 0.51 -28.03
N LYS A 42 -2.66 1.40 -28.72
CA LYS A 42 -2.71 2.85 -28.50
C LYS A 42 -4.10 3.47 -28.76
N GLU A 43 -4.95 2.84 -29.56
CA GLU A 43 -6.26 3.40 -29.95
C GLU A 43 -7.29 3.38 -28.80
N CYS A 44 -7.19 2.43 -27.85
CA CYS A 44 -7.99 2.46 -26.62
C CYS A 44 -7.35 3.33 -25.52
N GLY A 45 -6.09 3.74 -25.69
CA GLY A 45 -5.32 4.44 -24.67
C GLY A 45 -5.88 5.83 -24.35
N SER A 46 -6.29 6.61 -25.35
CA SER A 46 -6.91 7.93 -25.13
C SER A 46 -8.26 7.82 -24.44
N TYR A 47 -9.13 6.91 -24.91
CA TYR A 47 -10.45 6.68 -24.29
C TYR A 47 -10.33 6.24 -22.83
N LEU A 48 -9.44 5.28 -22.54
CA LEU A 48 -9.20 4.81 -21.17
C LEU A 48 -8.56 5.91 -20.31
N TYR A 49 -7.68 6.73 -20.88
CA TYR A 49 -7.09 7.88 -20.19
C TYR A 49 -8.15 8.93 -19.84
N ASP A 50 -9.05 9.28 -20.78
CA ASP A 50 -10.13 10.23 -20.53
C ASP A 50 -11.08 9.72 -19.43
N LEU A 51 -11.44 8.44 -19.50
CA LEU A 51 -12.27 7.80 -18.47
C LEU A 51 -11.57 7.79 -17.10
N LYS A 52 -10.28 7.44 -17.06
CA LYS A 52 -9.44 7.52 -15.84
C LYS A 52 -9.49 8.93 -15.27
N THR A 53 -9.19 9.95 -16.07
CA THR A 53 -9.14 11.35 -15.64
C THR A 53 -10.48 11.83 -15.09
N GLN A 54 -11.59 11.46 -15.74
CA GLN A 54 -12.92 11.80 -15.24
C GLN A 54 -13.19 11.17 -13.87
N ILE A 55 -12.91 9.87 -13.71
CA ILE A 55 -13.11 9.15 -12.45
C ILE A 55 -12.21 9.74 -11.34
N GLU A 56 -10.91 9.87 -11.61
CA GLU A 56 -9.92 10.42 -10.67
C GLU A 56 -10.28 11.84 -10.24
N SER A 57 -10.69 12.72 -11.15
CA SER A 57 -11.03 14.11 -10.80
C SER A 57 -12.16 14.23 -9.78
N VAL A 58 -13.15 13.33 -9.82
CA VAL A 58 -14.22 13.30 -8.83
C VAL A 58 -13.73 12.65 -7.53
N TRP A 59 -12.98 11.56 -7.64
CA TRP A 59 -12.43 10.85 -6.48
C TRP A 59 -11.48 11.72 -5.67
N GLN A 60 -10.53 12.40 -6.32
CA GLN A 60 -9.55 13.27 -5.68
C GLN A 60 -10.21 14.47 -5.01
N ARG A 61 -11.32 15.02 -5.56
CA ARG A 61 -12.09 16.05 -4.84
C ARG A 61 -12.65 15.53 -3.52
N TRP A 62 -13.11 14.29 -3.48
CA TRP A 62 -13.57 13.67 -2.24
C TRP A 62 -12.41 13.38 -1.27
N GLU A 63 -11.28 12.84 -1.74
CA GLU A 63 -10.11 12.60 -0.88
C GLU A 63 -9.53 13.90 -0.32
N LEU A 64 -9.37 14.94 -1.15
CA LEU A 64 -8.86 16.25 -0.72
C LEU A 64 -9.81 16.97 0.24
N SER A 65 -11.12 16.74 0.14
CA SER A 65 -12.10 17.32 1.07
C SER A 65 -11.95 16.82 2.51
N GLN A 66 -11.17 15.76 2.74
CA GLN A 66 -10.85 15.26 4.08
C GLN A 66 -9.76 16.08 4.79
N PHE A 67 -9.10 17.01 4.07
CA PHE A 67 -7.96 17.77 4.58
C PHE A 67 -8.26 19.28 4.57
N ASP A 68 -7.77 19.97 5.60
CA ASP A 68 -7.78 21.43 5.63
C ASP A 68 -6.55 21.98 4.91
N LEU A 69 -6.66 22.11 3.58
CA LEU A 69 -5.59 22.59 2.72
C LEU A 69 -5.12 24.00 3.10
N ALA A 70 -6.06 24.86 3.54
CA ALA A 70 -5.74 26.23 3.93
C ALA A 70 -4.87 26.29 5.19
N THR A 71 -5.05 25.34 6.10
CA THR A 71 -4.17 25.19 7.26
C THR A 71 -2.82 24.58 6.86
N LEU A 72 -2.80 23.56 6.00
CA LEU A 72 -1.54 22.94 5.53
C LEU A 72 -0.61 23.93 4.84
N GLN A 73 -1.16 24.89 4.09
CA GLN A 73 -0.40 25.94 3.42
C GLN A 73 0.27 26.95 4.36
N LYS A 74 -0.10 26.98 5.66
CA LYS A 74 0.36 27.98 6.63
C LYS A 74 1.31 27.42 7.69
N VAL A 75 1.43 26.10 7.79
CA VAL A 75 2.28 25.48 8.83
C VAL A 75 3.74 25.47 8.42
N SER A 76 4.63 25.50 9.41
CA SER A 76 6.06 25.30 9.17
C SER A 76 6.32 23.88 8.68
N ILE A 77 6.84 23.73 7.46
CA ILE A 77 7.05 22.43 6.81
C ILE A 77 7.95 21.52 7.62
N GLU A 78 9.12 22.02 8.03
CA GLU A 78 10.10 21.26 8.81
C GLU A 78 9.51 20.75 10.12
N GLN A 79 9.00 21.67 10.96
CA GLN A 79 8.36 21.31 12.22
C GLN A 79 7.20 20.32 12.04
N ALA A 80 6.34 20.53 11.05
CA ALA A 80 5.17 19.71 10.80
C ALA A 80 5.54 18.27 10.39
N LEU A 81 6.56 18.09 9.54
CA LEU A 81 7.03 16.78 9.10
C LEU A 81 7.83 16.08 10.20
N SER A 82 8.74 16.77 10.88
CA SER A 82 9.53 16.21 11.98
C SER A 82 8.64 15.65 13.10
N GLN A 83 7.58 16.38 13.47
CA GLN A 83 6.61 15.90 14.47
C GLN A 83 5.86 14.63 14.01
N ARG A 84 5.48 14.56 12.72
CA ARG A 84 4.81 13.39 12.14
C ARG A 84 5.72 12.18 12.11
N VAL A 85 6.96 12.36 11.63
CA VAL A 85 7.97 11.30 11.59
C VAL A 85 8.17 10.70 12.98
N VAL A 86 8.43 11.54 13.99
CA VAL A 86 8.59 11.07 15.38
C VAL A 86 7.37 10.30 15.88
N ALA A 87 6.16 10.80 15.60
CA ALA A 87 4.93 10.16 16.05
C ALA A 87 4.66 8.81 15.36
N ASP A 88 4.99 8.68 14.08
CA ASP A 88 4.69 7.49 13.27
C ASP A 88 5.85 6.48 13.20
N SER A 89 7.08 6.84 13.61
CA SER A 89 8.20 5.89 13.77
C SER A 89 7.97 4.86 14.88
N ASN A 90 7.11 5.17 15.85
CA ASN A 90 6.70 4.29 16.95
C ASN A 90 5.22 4.49 17.25
N PRO A 91 4.31 4.02 16.39
CA PRO A 91 2.90 4.26 16.57
C PRO A 91 2.42 3.56 17.84
N ILE A 92 1.63 4.28 18.66
CA ILE A 92 0.94 3.69 19.81
C ILE A 92 0.13 2.49 19.30
N SER A 93 0.27 1.34 20.00
CA SER A 93 -0.32 0.07 19.55
C SER A 93 -1.84 0.19 19.41
N ALA A 94 -2.30 0.28 18.16
CA ALA A 94 -3.72 0.24 17.83
C ALA A 94 -4.28 -1.18 18.02
N GLU A 95 -5.60 -1.28 18.21
CA GLU A 95 -6.28 -2.58 18.38
C GLU A 95 -5.98 -3.56 17.23
N ASN A 96 -5.94 -3.07 15.99
CA ASN A 96 -5.61 -3.89 14.81
C ASN A 96 -4.15 -4.38 14.84
N ALA A 97 -3.20 -3.55 15.27
CA ALA A 97 -1.80 -3.96 15.41
C ALA A 97 -1.66 -5.11 16.43
N ARG A 98 -2.36 -5.00 17.57
CA ARG A 98 -2.43 -6.08 18.56
C ARG A 98 -3.06 -7.34 17.95
N PHE A 99 -4.18 -7.20 17.24
CA PHE A 99 -4.85 -8.34 16.58
C PHE A 99 -3.90 -9.09 15.64
N PHE A 100 -3.24 -8.40 14.71
CA PHE A 100 -2.30 -9.02 13.79
C PHE A 100 -1.16 -9.73 14.52
N ARG A 101 -0.54 -9.04 15.49
CA ARG A 101 0.61 -9.55 16.22
C ARG A 101 0.27 -10.78 17.07
N THR A 102 -0.82 -10.75 17.82
CA THR A 102 -1.04 -11.71 18.92
C THR A 102 -2.26 -12.62 18.75
N GLN A 103 -3.18 -12.33 17.84
CA GLN A 103 -4.48 -13.02 17.78
C GLN A 103 -4.75 -13.71 16.43
N MET A 104 -4.19 -13.21 15.34
CA MET A 104 -4.44 -13.72 13.98
C MET A 104 -4.14 -15.22 13.84
N THR A 105 -5.05 -16.01 13.27
CA THR A 105 -4.80 -17.45 13.04
C THR A 105 -4.01 -17.67 11.75
N LEU A 106 -3.64 -18.92 11.44
CA LEU A 106 -3.06 -19.29 10.15
C LEU A 106 -3.97 -18.89 8.98
N THR A 107 -5.27 -19.10 9.11
CA THR A 107 -6.26 -18.69 8.11
C THR A 107 -6.34 -17.19 7.96
N GLY A 108 -6.24 -16.47 9.08
CA GLY A 108 -6.10 -15.02 9.04
C GLY A 108 -4.82 -14.57 8.32
N TYR A 109 -3.69 -15.22 8.60
CA TYR A 109 -2.40 -14.94 7.97
C TYR A 109 -2.46 -15.17 6.45
N ARG A 110 -3.03 -16.30 6.02
CA ARG A 110 -3.27 -16.58 4.60
C ARG A 110 -4.18 -15.56 3.94
N ARG A 111 -5.22 -15.08 4.63
CA ARG A 111 -6.10 -14.03 4.11
C ARG A 111 -5.37 -12.69 3.97
N LEU A 112 -4.53 -12.32 4.94
CA LEU A 112 -3.67 -11.14 4.87
C LEU A 112 -2.75 -11.24 3.64
N MET A 113 -2.11 -12.40 3.48
CA MET A 113 -1.25 -12.67 2.33
C MET A 113 -2.03 -12.68 1.03
N ALA A 114 -3.25 -13.19 0.94
CA ALA A 114 -4.02 -13.08 -0.29
C ALA A 114 -4.30 -11.62 -0.74
N ILE A 115 -4.28 -10.65 0.19
CA ILE A 115 -4.56 -9.23 -0.12
C ILE A 115 -3.30 -8.41 -0.37
N ALA A 116 -2.20 -8.69 0.36
CA ALA A 116 -0.95 -7.94 0.32
C ALA A 116 -0.20 -7.86 -1.05
N PRO A 117 -0.29 -8.84 -1.98
CA PRO A 117 0.46 -8.86 -3.24
C PRO A 117 0.21 -7.68 -4.13
N LEU A 118 -1.04 -7.23 -4.18
CA LEU A 118 -1.45 -6.15 -5.06
C LEU A 118 -0.78 -4.82 -4.67
N ASP A 119 -0.32 -4.71 -3.43
CA ASP A 119 0.46 -3.58 -2.89
C ASP A 119 1.98 -3.86 -2.99
N GLY A 120 2.44 -5.01 -2.49
CA GLY A 120 3.86 -5.34 -2.42
C GLY A 120 4.55 -5.61 -3.76
N LEU A 121 3.85 -6.14 -4.77
CA LEU A 121 4.42 -6.42 -6.09
C LEU A 121 4.35 -5.19 -7.04
N ALA A 122 3.52 -4.20 -6.72
CA ALA A 122 3.37 -2.98 -7.52
C ALA A 122 4.35 -1.87 -7.11
N ALA A 123 4.84 -1.88 -5.85
CA ALA A 123 5.74 -0.88 -5.28
C ALA A 123 6.95 -0.51 -6.16
N VAL A 124 7.60 -1.51 -6.77
CA VAL A 124 8.76 -1.29 -7.67
C VAL A 124 8.37 -0.63 -8.99
N SER A 125 7.19 -0.96 -9.53
CA SER A 125 6.69 -0.36 -10.78
C SER A 125 6.36 1.12 -10.61
N HIS A 126 5.94 1.53 -9.40
CA HIS A 126 5.67 2.92 -9.06
C HIS A 126 6.95 3.77 -9.01
N LEU A 127 8.03 3.25 -8.42
CA LEU A 127 9.34 3.95 -8.36
C LEU A 127 9.98 4.17 -9.74
N CYS A 128 9.80 3.25 -10.70
CA CYS A 128 10.32 3.44 -12.05
C CYS A 128 9.70 4.64 -12.79
N ARG A 129 8.48 5.02 -12.45
CA ARG A 129 7.69 6.02 -13.19
C ARG A 129 7.99 7.44 -12.74
N THR A 130 8.37 7.61 -11.48
CA THR A 130 8.86 8.89 -10.97
C THR A 130 10.25 9.22 -11.49
N TRP A 131 10.96 8.28 -12.13
CA TRP A 131 12.32 8.47 -12.64
C TRP A 131 12.42 9.63 -13.66
N ASP A 132 11.42 9.83 -14.53
CA ASP A 132 11.40 10.93 -15.50
C ASP A 132 11.01 12.30 -14.89
N ALA A 133 10.43 12.30 -13.69
CA ALA A 133 10.25 13.51 -12.89
C ALA A 133 11.49 13.79 -12.02
N ALA A 134 12.04 12.75 -11.41
CA ALA A 134 13.23 12.77 -10.57
C ALA A 134 14.51 13.09 -11.36
N SER A 135 14.56 12.81 -12.67
CA SER A 135 15.73 13.07 -13.53
C SER A 135 16.13 14.56 -13.58
N LYS A 136 15.23 15.46 -13.21
CA LYS A 136 15.50 16.90 -13.10
C LYS A 136 16.08 17.31 -11.74
N GLU A 137 15.99 16.44 -10.74
CA GLU A 137 16.43 16.66 -9.36
C GLU A 137 17.39 15.56 -8.92
N GLN A 138 18.69 15.80 -9.04
CA GLN A 138 19.73 14.77 -8.82
C GLN A 138 19.62 14.08 -7.44
N SER A 139 19.20 14.79 -6.40
CA SER A 139 18.99 14.23 -5.06
C SER A 139 17.82 13.23 -5.01
N ILE A 140 16.68 13.57 -5.63
CA ILE A 140 15.53 12.65 -5.79
C ILE A 140 15.93 11.47 -6.65
N LEU A 141 16.61 11.72 -7.77
CA LEU A 141 17.07 10.68 -8.68
C LEU A 141 17.95 9.66 -7.96
N ASN A 142 18.92 10.15 -7.16
CA ASN A 142 19.83 9.31 -6.41
C ASN A 142 19.08 8.51 -5.34
N GLU A 143 18.12 9.10 -4.65
CA GLU A 143 17.32 8.39 -3.65
C GLU A 143 16.38 7.36 -4.29
N CYS A 144 15.65 7.72 -5.33
CA CYS A 144 14.82 6.79 -6.09
C CYS A 144 15.67 5.65 -6.64
N THR A 145 16.89 5.92 -7.12
CA THR A 145 17.83 4.90 -7.57
C THR A 145 18.29 4.01 -6.40
N ARG A 146 18.56 4.58 -5.22
CA ARG A 146 18.93 3.83 -4.01
C ARG A 146 17.79 2.90 -3.57
N LEU A 147 16.58 3.43 -3.40
CA LEU A 147 15.39 2.68 -3.01
C LEU A 147 15.07 1.61 -4.05
N PHE A 148 15.08 1.96 -5.34
CA PHE A 148 14.89 1.01 -6.43
C PHE A 148 15.95 -0.09 -6.41
N SER A 149 17.21 0.25 -6.14
CA SER A 149 18.28 -0.73 -6.03
C SER A 149 18.08 -1.65 -4.82
N GLN A 150 17.67 -1.12 -3.67
CA GLN A 150 17.34 -1.94 -2.50
C GLN A 150 16.20 -2.93 -2.80
N GLU A 151 15.14 -2.46 -3.47
CA GLU A 151 13.98 -3.29 -3.81
C GLU A 151 14.28 -4.40 -4.83
N ASN A 152 15.19 -4.16 -5.78
CA ASN A 152 15.51 -5.11 -6.86
C ASN A 152 16.79 -5.92 -6.61
N TYR A 153 17.69 -5.43 -5.75
CA TYR A 153 19.03 -5.96 -5.56
C TYR A 153 19.44 -5.87 -4.08
N VAL A 154 19.08 -6.89 -3.30
CA VAL A 154 19.49 -6.99 -1.89
C VAL A 154 20.90 -7.57 -1.80
N GLY A 155 21.91 -6.72 -1.61
CA GLY A 155 23.30 -7.13 -1.34
C GLY A 155 24.05 -7.70 -2.56
N THR A 156 25.01 -8.59 -2.33
CA THR A 156 25.84 -9.25 -3.39
C THR A 156 25.11 -10.36 -4.14
N LEU A 157 23.91 -10.73 -3.71
CA LEU A 157 23.07 -11.74 -4.34
C LEU A 157 21.98 -10.98 -5.10
N ASN A 158 22.05 -11.00 -6.44
CA ASN A 158 21.05 -10.45 -7.37
C ASN A 158 19.66 -11.09 -7.19
N ARG A 159 19.00 -10.81 -6.07
CA ARG A 159 17.74 -11.45 -5.68
C ARG A 159 16.69 -10.38 -5.38
N PRO A 160 15.67 -10.22 -6.24
CA PRO A 160 14.66 -9.20 -6.06
C PRO A 160 13.69 -9.54 -4.92
N HIS A 161 13.07 -8.52 -4.32
CA HIS A 161 12.04 -8.67 -3.29
C HIS A 161 10.90 -9.61 -3.72
N SER A 162 10.57 -9.62 -5.02
CA SER A 162 9.55 -10.49 -5.62
C SER A 162 9.85 -11.99 -5.46
N THR A 163 11.13 -12.40 -5.38
CA THR A 163 11.50 -13.80 -5.12
C THR A 163 11.13 -14.22 -3.72
N TYR A 164 11.45 -13.41 -2.71
CA TYR A 164 11.07 -13.68 -1.31
C TYR A 164 9.55 -13.75 -1.15
N PHE A 165 8.84 -12.88 -1.87
CA PHE A 165 7.39 -12.85 -1.87
C PHE A 165 6.80 -14.13 -2.50
N THR A 166 7.33 -14.58 -3.65
CA THR A 166 6.90 -15.80 -4.33
C THR A 166 7.11 -17.04 -3.45
N GLU A 167 8.26 -17.14 -2.80
CA GLU A 167 8.56 -18.29 -1.91
C GLU A 167 7.68 -18.33 -0.67
N MET A 168 7.36 -17.16 -0.10
CA MET A 168 6.39 -17.06 0.99
C MET A 168 5.03 -17.62 0.57
N PHE A 169 4.59 -17.33 -0.64
CA PHE A 169 3.29 -17.75 -1.17
C PHE A 169 3.23 -19.26 -1.36
N LEU A 170 4.26 -19.82 -2.00
CA LEU A 170 4.41 -21.25 -2.17
C LEU A 170 4.43 -21.97 -0.82
N ALA A 171 5.17 -21.46 0.17
CA ALA A 171 5.24 -22.03 1.51
C ALA A 171 3.90 -21.98 2.27
N LEU A 172 3.05 -20.99 1.97
CA LEU A 172 1.72 -20.88 2.57
C LEU A 172 0.63 -21.67 1.82
N GLY A 173 0.95 -22.22 0.65
CA GLY A 173 -0.01 -22.88 -0.24
C GLY A 173 -0.97 -21.89 -0.90
N ILE A 174 -0.51 -20.67 -1.17
CA ILE A 174 -1.27 -19.59 -1.79
C ILE A 174 -0.81 -19.46 -3.24
N ASP A 175 -1.75 -19.38 -4.17
CA ASP A 175 -1.49 -19.10 -5.59
C ASP A 175 -0.67 -17.81 -5.76
N THR A 176 0.36 -17.84 -6.59
CA THR A 176 1.32 -16.73 -6.74
C THR A 176 0.87 -15.66 -7.74
N GLN A 177 -0.22 -15.87 -8.49
CA GLN A 177 -0.76 -14.88 -9.41
C GLN A 177 -1.55 -13.81 -8.63
N PRO A 178 -1.14 -12.53 -8.68
CA PRO A 178 -1.80 -11.46 -7.92
C PRO A 178 -3.31 -11.33 -8.22
N GLU A 179 -3.70 -11.59 -9.46
CA GLU A 179 -5.07 -11.49 -9.94
C GLU A 179 -6.00 -12.53 -9.33
N THR A 180 -5.47 -13.68 -8.86
CA THR A 180 -6.25 -14.76 -8.23
C THR A 180 -7.08 -14.25 -7.05
N TYR A 181 -6.60 -13.23 -6.35
CA TYR A 181 -7.24 -12.68 -5.16
C TYR A 181 -7.80 -11.28 -5.33
N PHE A 182 -7.87 -10.78 -6.57
CA PHE A 182 -8.45 -9.47 -6.86
C PHE A 182 -9.86 -9.34 -6.26
N ASP A 183 -10.59 -10.46 -6.22
CA ASP A 183 -11.92 -10.47 -5.65
C ASP A 183 -11.96 -10.29 -4.13
N LEU A 184 -10.88 -10.56 -3.41
CA LEU A 184 -10.81 -10.44 -1.97
C LEU A 184 -10.40 -9.05 -1.50
N VAL A 185 -9.88 -8.23 -2.41
CA VAL A 185 -9.26 -6.96 -2.05
C VAL A 185 -10.33 -5.91 -1.73
N PRO A 186 -10.27 -5.30 -0.52
CA PRO A 186 -11.15 -4.19 -0.17
C PRO A 186 -10.91 -2.97 -1.05
N TRP A 187 -11.96 -2.16 -1.27
CA TRP A 187 -11.85 -0.95 -2.09
C TRP A 187 -10.85 0.05 -1.50
N GLU A 188 -10.68 0.05 -0.18
CA GLU A 188 -9.74 0.90 0.54
C GLU A 188 -8.29 0.63 0.12
N VAL A 189 -7.95 -0.63 -0.13
CA VAL A 189 -6.63 -1.04 -0.63
C VAL A 189 -6.49 -0.63 -2.09
N LEU A 190 -7.51 -0.88 -2.92
CA LEU A 190 -7.50 -0.47 -4.33
C LEU A 190 -7.38 1.06 -4.50
N ALA A 191 -8.06 1.83 -3.66
CA ALA A 191 -7.94 3.28 -3.64
C ALA A 191 -6.50 3.74 -3.34
N LEU A 192 -5.81 3.05 -2.42
CA LEU A 192 -4.41 3.33 -2.13
C LEU A 192 -3.51 3.05 -3.34
N LEU A 193 -3.73 1.94 -4.05
CA LEU A 193 -2.99 1.61 -5.27
C LEU A 193 -3.24 2.61 -6.41
N ASN A 194 -4.50 3.02 -6.58
CA ASN A 194 -4.87 4.00 -7.59
C ASN A 194 -4.25 5.37 -7.29
N GLN A 195 -4.18 5.77 -6.01
CA GLN A 195 -3.44 6.97 -5.61
C GLN A 195 -1.97 6.89 -6.02
N SER A 196 -1.31 5.76 -5.80
CA SER A 196 0.07 5.57 -6.23
C SER A 196 0.23 5.69 -7.75
N PHE A 197 -0.71 5.18 -8.55
CA PHE A 197 -0.69 5.39 -10.00
C PHE A 197 -0.81 6.87 -10.37
N LEU A 198 -1.79 7.59 -9.80
CA LEU A 198 -1.98 9.02 -10.04
C LEU A 198 -0.73 9.83 -9.72
N LEU A 199 -0.19 9.66 -8.50
CA LEU A 199 0.94 10.46 -8.01
C LEU A 199 2.25 10.18 -8.77
N THR A 200 2.39 9.01 -9.39
CA THR A 200 3.62 8.62 -10.12
C THR A 200 3.56 8.87 -11.62
N GLU A 201 2.37 9.04 -12.19
CA GLU A 201 2.20 9.35 -13.62
C GLU A 201 2.30 10.84 -13.93
N GLU A 202 1.84 11.71 -13.02
CA GLU A 202 1.72 13.14 -13.28
C GLU A 202 2.78 13.93 -12.50
N LYS A 203 3.68 14.59 -13.23
CA LYS A 203 4.86 15.26 -12.63
C LYS A 203 4.52 16.34 -11.60
N HIS A 204 3.34 16.95 -11.72
CA HIS A 204 2.90 17.99 -10.80
C HIS A 204 2.61 17.46 -9.38
N HIS A 205 2.48 16.13 -9.21
CA HIS A 205 2.29 15.47 -7.93
C HIS A 205 3.59 15.05 -7.25
N LEU A 206 4.76 15.44 -7.76
CA LEU A 206 6.06 14.97 -7.26
C LEU A 206 6.24 15.19 -5.75
N LEU A 207 5.94 16.39 -5.24
CA LEU A 207 6.07 16.70 -3.82
C LEU A 207 5.10 15.89 -2.97
N GLN A 208 3.86 15.75 -3.44
CA GLN A 208 2.84 14.90 -2.80
C GLN A 208 3.26 13.42 -2.77
N TYR A 209 3.86 12.91 -3.85
CA TYR A 209 4.41 11.56 -3.89
C TYR A 209 5.54 11.37 -2.87
N VAL A 210 6.51 12.29 -2.86
CA VAL A 210 7.65 12.23 -1.93
C VAL A 210 7.19 12.29 -0.47
N GLY A 211 6.20 13.11 -0.15
CA GLY A 211 5.58 13.14 1.17
C GLY A 211 4.94 11.81 1.56
N GLY A 212 4.21 11.17 0.64
CA GLY A 212 3.64 9.84 0.86
C GLY A 212 4.70 8.75 1.03
N LEU A 213 5.76 8.80 0.23
CA LEU A 213 6.89 7.88 0.33
C LEU A 213 7.60 8.00 1.69
N LEU A 214 7.81 9.23 2.20
CA LEU A 214 8.34 9.45 3.54
C LEU A 214 7.50 8.77 4.62
N TYR A 215 6.17 8.86 4.53
CA TYR A 215 5.29 8.15 5.47
C TYR A 215 5.50 6.63 5.41
N LEU A 216 5.61 6.06 4.21
CA LEU A 216 5.81 4.62 4.02
C LEU A 216 7.12 4.16 4.68
N GLU A 217 8.24 4.81 4.39
CA GLU A 217 9.54 4.48 4.98
C GLU A 217 9.54 4.57 6.52
N VAL A 218 8.76 5.51 7.07
CA VAL A 218 8.66 5.70 8.52
C VAL A 218 7.75 4.66 9.20
N ALA A 219 6.57 4.37 8.63
CA ALA A 219 5.50 3.66 9.32
C ALA A 219 5.38 2.17 8.96
N VAL A 220 5.75 1.78 7.74
CA VAL A 220 5.65 0.38 7.27
C VAL A 220 6.50 -0.60 8.09
N PRO A 221 7.72 -0.29 8.53
CA PRO A 221 8.57 -1.25 9.26
C PRO A 221 7.93 -1.73 10.57
N ALA A 222 7.22 -0.84 11.28
CA ALA A 222 6.47 -1.19 12.48
C ALA A 222 5.33 -2.19 12.17
N THR A 223 4.66 -2.03 11.03
CA THR A 223 3.60 -2.94 10.58
C THR A 223 4.16 -4.31 10.23
N PHE A 224 5.27 -4.39 9.50
CA PHE A 224 5.91 -5.65 9.15
C PHE A 224 6.45 -6.41 10.35
N THR A 225 6.89 -5.70 11.40
CA THR A 225 7.23 -6.32 12.69
C THR A 225 6.04 -7.09 13.27
N HIS A 226 4.80 -6.60 13.12
CA HIS A 226 3.62 -7.33 13.58
C HIS A 226 3.39 -8.63 12.80
N TYR A 227 3.61 -8.63 11.49
CA TYR A 227 3.46 -9.83 10.65
C TYR A 227 4.58 -10.84 10.89
N GLN A 228 5.80 -10.36 11.12
CA GLN A 228 6.94 -11.18 11.52
C GLN A 228 6.65 -11.93 12.83
N VAL A 229 6.24 -11.20 13.88
CA VAL A 229 5.90 -11.80 15.19
C VAL A 229 4.73 -12.77 15.06
N ALA A 230 3.73 -12.46 14.23
CA ALA A 230 2.61 -13.35 13.98
C ALA A 230 3.06 -14.66 13.32
N ALA A 231 3.95 -14.59 12.32
CA ALA A 231 4.49 -15.76 11.65
C ALA A 231 5.30 -16.65 12.60
N GLN A 232 6.13 -16.05 13.45
CA GLN A 232 6.89 -16.77 14.48
C GLN A 232 5.98 -17.48 15.48
N ARG A 233 4.94 -16.80 15.98
CA ARG A 233 3.96 -17.40 16.91
C ARG A 233 3.19 -18.56 16.28
N LEU A 234 2.98 -18.53 14.97
CA LEU A 234 2.27 -19.56 14.21
C LEU A 234 3.20 -20.70 13.74
N ASP A 235 4.47 -20.73 14.21
CA ASP A 235 5.50 -21.69 13.83
C ASP A 235 5.66 -21.82 12.29
N LEU A 236 5.53 -20.69 11.59
CA LEU A 236 5.69 -20.67 10.13
C LEU A 236 7.17 -20.83 9.74
N PRO A 237 7.45 -21.52 8.61
CA PRO A 237 8.81 -21.70 8.12
C PRO A 237 9.56 -20.38 7.96
N SER A 238 10.88 -20.39 8.16
CA SER A 238 11.73 -19.19 8.05
C SER A 238 11.59 -18.48 6.70
N VAL A 239 11.34 -19.21 5.62
CA VAL A 239 11.09 -18.66 4.27
C VAL A 239 9.87 -17.73 4.22
N VAL A 240 8.85 -17.96 5.05
CA VAL A 240 7.67 -17.08 5.19
C VAL A 240 8.03 -15.78 5.93
N ILE A 241 9.08 -15.82 6.73
CA ILE A 241 9.51 -14.69 7.58
C ILE A 241 10.53 -13.81 6.86
N SER A 242 11.29 -14.37 5.90
CA SER A 242 12.41 -13.71 5.23
C SER A 242 12.06 -12.37 4.59
N TYR A 243 10.90 -12.24 3.95
CA TYR A 243 10.46 -10.97 3.36
C TYR A 243 10.23 -9.89 4.43
N TRP A 244 9.68 -10.24 5.59
CA TRP A 244 9.49 -9.27 6.67
C TRP A 244 10.81 -8.87 7.31
N ASN A 245 11.72 -9.82 7.52
CA ASN A 245 13.04 -9.55 8.10
C ASN A 245 13.83 -8.54 7.28
N LEU A 246 13.75 -8.65 5.95
CA LEU A 246 14.36 -7.72 5.02
C LEU A 246 13.89 -6.28 5.31
N HIS A 247 12.57 -6.09 5.37
CA HIS A 247 11.98 -4.77 5.53
C HIS A 247 11.96 -4.26 6.99
N THR A 248 12.20 -5.10 7.99
CA THR A 248 12.33 -4.66 9.39
C THR A 248 13.76 -4.32 9.78
N GLN A 249 14.76 -4.94 9.13
CA GLN A 249 16.18 -4.66 9.36
C GLN A 249 16.68 -3.43 8.57
N LEU A 250 16.11 -3.14 7.40
CA LEU A 250 16.60 -2.09 6.51
C LEU A 250 16.04 -0.67 6.78
N HIS A 251 14.84 -0.49 7.35
CA HIS A 251 14.08 0.74 7.08
C HIS A 251 13.92 1.75 8.22
N ARG A 252 14.35 1.47 9.47
CA ARG A 252 14.14 2.45 10.55
C ARG A 252 15.03 3.68 10.44
N GLU A 253 16.26 3.49 9.96
CA GLU A 253 17.22 4.57 9.75
C GLU A 253 16.94 5.30 8.42
N ASP A 254 16.41 4.60 7.43
CA ASP A 254 16.13 5.13 6.09
C ASP A 254 15.01 6.19 6.12
N GLY A 255 13.92 5.99 6.86
CA GLY A 255 12.83 6.98 6.95
C GLY A 255 13.26 8.32 7.59
N CYS A 256 14.08 8.28 8.64
CA CYS A 256 14.64 9.50 9.25
C CYS A 256 15.65 10.19 8.32
N GLN A 257 16.50 9.41 7.65
CA GLN A 257 17.44 9.95 6.68
C GLN A 257 16.73 10.56 5.46
N MET A 258 15.60 10.00 5.04
CA MET A 258 14.81 10.52 3.92
C MET A 258 14.28 11.93 4.22
N LEU A 259 13.83 12.18 5.46
CA LEU A 259 13.39 13.51 5.89
C LEU A 259 14.50 14.55 5.66
N ASP A 260 15.68 14.30 6.23
CA ASP A 260 16.78 15.26 6.22
C ASP A 260 17.48 15.38 4.85
N LYS A 261 17.61 14.28 4.11
CA LYS A 261 18.40 14.23 2.87
C LYS A 261 17.60 14.53 1.60
N ILE A 262 16.27 14.36 1.62
CA ILE A 262 15.42 14.57 0.45
C ILE A 262 14.30 15.56 0.76
N VAL A 263 13.49 15.29 1.77
CA VAL A 263 12.23 16.02 1.95
C VAL A 263 12.44 17.48 2.36
N LEU A 264 13.31 17.75 3.34
CA LEU A 264 13.62 19.12 3.76
C LEU A 264 14.38 19.91 2.68
N PRO A 265 15.38 19.35 1.96
CA PRO A 265 15.97 19.99 0.80
C PRO A 265 14.95 20.39 -0.27
N LEU A 266 13.98 19.52 -0.59
CA LEU A 266 12.92 19.84 -1.55
C LEU A 266 11.97 20.94 -1.04
N ALA A 267 11.63 20.92 0.25
CA ALA A 267 10.84 21.98 0.85
C ALA A 267 11.53 23.35 0.72
N ASN A 268 12.85 23.40 0.87
CA ASN A 268 13.64 24.63 0.70
C ASN A 268 13.75 25.07 -0.76
N GLN A 269 13.79 24.12 -1.69
CA GLN A 269 13.85 24.40 -3.13
C GLN A 269 12.51 24.88 -3.71
N TYR A 270 11.40 24.37 -3.17
CA TYR A 270 10.04 24.65 -3.63
C TYR A 270 9.16 25.24 -2.51
N PRO A 271 9.52 26.39 -1.91
CA PRO A 271 8.89 26.88 -0.68
C PRO A 271 7.40 27.19 -0.83
N GLU A 272 6.95 27.61 -2.02
CA GLU A 272 5.54 27.92 -2.27
C GLU A 272 4.66 26.66 -2.39
N GLN A 273 5.24 25.54 -2.81
CA GLN A 273 4.55 24.25 -3.02
C GLN A 273 4.88 23.23 -1.94
N ALA A 274 5.81 23.51 -1.02
CA ALA A 274 6.31 22.58 -0.02
C ALA A 274 5.22 22.00 0.90
N TRP A 275 4.09 22.68 1.05
CA TRP A 275 2.92 22.18 1.77
C TRP A 275 2.36 20.88 1.16
N GLU A 276 2.59 20.62 -0.13
CA GLU A 276 2.21 19.37 -0.79
C GLU A 276 2.95 18.15 -0.23
N LEU A 277 4.16 18.32 0.30
CA LEU A 277 4.88 17.24 1.02
C LEU A 277 4.09 16.81 2.26
N ILE A 278 3.50 17.77 2.99
CA ILE A 278 2.66 17.47 4.15
C ILE A 278 1.34 16.83 3.70
N LEU A 279 0.71 17.36 2.65
CA LEU A 279 -0.50 16.77 2.09
C LEU A 279 -0.27 15.32 1.69
N GLY A 280 0.81 15.03 0.97
CA GLY A 280 1.19 13.69 0.56
C GLY A 280 1.36 12.74 1.73
N TYR A 281 2.08 13.18 2.76
CA TYR A 281 2.28 12.41 3.99
C TYR A 281 0.95 12.10 4.68
N ASP A 282 0.11 13.11 4.90
CA ASP A 282 -1.15 12.98 5.62
C ASP A 282 -2.18 12.17 4.83
N GLN A 283 -2.22 12.32 3.50
CA GLN A 283 -3.08 11.56 2.62
C GLN A 283 -2.69 10.08 2.61
N GLN A 284 -1.41 9.78 2.39
CA GLN A 284 -0.90 8.42 2.46
C GLN A 284 -1.24 7.78 3.82
N ARG A 285 -0.97 8.48 4.92
CA ARG A 285 -1.29 8.03 6.28
C ARG A 285 -2.77 7.72 6.48
N ALA A 286 -3.66 8.60 6.04
CA ALA A 286 -5.10 8.42 6.16
C ALA A 286 -5.58 7.20 5.35
N MET A 287 -5.12 7.08 4.10
CA MET A 287 -5.47 5.99 3.21
C MET A 287 -4.92 4.64 3.71
N SER A 288 -3.66 4.58 4.16
CA SER A 288 -3.05 3.39 4.75
C SER A 288 -3.78 2.92 6.01
N ARG A 289 -4.23 3.84 6.88
CA ARG A 289 -5.06 3.50 8.05
C ARG A 289 -6.40 2.90 7.65
N ARG A 290 -7.05 3.50 6.65
CA ARG A 290 -8.33 3.03 6.10
C ARG A 290 -8.18 1.63 5.47
N ALA A 291 -7.12 1.41 4.71
CA ALA A 291 -6.76 0.12 4.13
C ALA A 291 -6.47 -0.94 5.21
N ALA A 292 -5.63 -0.62 6.21
CA ALA A 292 -5.29 -1.54 7.30
C ALA A 292 -6.53 -1.99 8.10
N ALA A 293 -7.48 -1.08 8.35
CA ALA A 293 -8.74 -1.42 9.01
C ALA A 293 -9.61 -2.37 8.16
N ALA A 294 -9.66 -2.16 6.84
CA ALA A 294 -10.39 -3.01 5.91
C ALA A 294 -9.75 -4.41 5.80
N ILE A 295 -8.42 -4.49 5.74
CA ILE A 295 -7.67 -5.75 5.78
C ILE A 295 -7.96 -6.50 7.07
N ALA A 296 -7.86 -5.85 8.23
CA ALA A 296 -8.15 -6.48 9.52
C ALA A 296 -9.59 -7.02 9.57
N SER A 297 -10.55 -6.29 8.98
CA SER A 297 -11.94 -6.73 8.87
C SER A 297 -12.10 -7.98 7.98
N SER A 298 -11.42 -8.01 6.83
CA SER A 298 -11.40 -9.16 5.90
C SER A 298 -10.77 -10.40 6.54
N VAL A 299 -9.66 -10.23 7.26
CA VAL A 299 -8.97 -11.28 8.00
C VAL A 299 -9.88 -11.87 9.07
N ARG A 300 -10.49 -11.04 9.93
CA ARG A 300 -11.44 -11.50 10.95
C ARG A 300 -12.65 -12.21 10.34
N ALA A 301 -13.13 -11.76 9.18
CA ALA A 301 -14.24 -12.41 8.48
C ALA A 301 -13.87 -13.82 8.00
N ALA A 302 -12.66 -14.00 7.46
CA ALA A 302 -12.16 -15.31 7.06
C ALA A 302 -12.09 -16.28 8.23
N GLU A 303 -11.53 -15.85 9.36
CA GLU A 303 -11.45 -16.69 10.57
C GLU A 303 -12.83 -17.04 11.14
N ARG A 304 -13.80 -16.12 11.09
CA ARG A 304 -15.19 -16.41 11.49
C ARG A 304 -15.84 -17.44 10.58
N ALA A 305 -15.63 -17.34 9.27
CA ALA A 305 -16.15 -18.29 8.30
C ALA A 305 -15.58 -19.71 8.54
N GLU A 306 -14.27 -19.83 8.75
CA GLU A 306 -13.64 -21.11 9.08
C GLU A 306 -14.21 -21.72 10.37
N ARG A 307 -14.34 -20.92 11.44
CA ARG A 307 -14.95 -21.38 12.69
C ARG A 307 -16.39 -21.85 12.52
N ALA A 308 -17.18 -21.17 11.68
CA ALA A 308 -18.55 -21.55 11.40
C ALA A 308 -18.63 -22.88 10.63
N ILE A 309 -17.75 -23.09 9.66
CA ILE A 309 -17.64 -24.35 8.90
C ILE A 309 -17.26 -25.49 9.85
N ALA A 310 -16.23 -25.30 10.69
CA ALA A 310 -15.80 -26.31 11.66
C ALA A 310 -16.93 -26.70 12.64
N LYS A 311 -17.70 -25.71 13.13
CA LYS A 311 -18.85 -25.96 14.00
C LYS A 311 -19.96 -26.74 13.30
N SER A 312 -20.25 -26.43 12.04
CA SER A 312 -21.26 -27.13 11.23
C SER A 312 -20.85 -28.58 10.95
N SER A 313 -19.59 -28.82 10.58
CA SER A 313 -19.05 -30.17 10.34
C SER A 313 -19.10 -31.03 11.60
N ARG A 314 -18.77 -30.45 12.76
CA ARG A 314 -18.87 -31.14 14.06
C ARG A 314 -20.32 -31.51 14.39
N ALA A 315 -21.26 -30.58 14.24
CA ALA A 315 -22.68 -30.84 14.47
C ALA A 315 -23.24 -31.95 13.55
N LYS A 316 -22.81 -31.99 12.28
CA LYS A 316 -23.18 -33.08 11.34
C LYS A 316 -22.60 -34.43 11.76
N SER A 317 -21.36 -34.46 12.24
CA SER A 317 -20.73 -35.68 12.75
C SER A 317 -21.39 -36.20 14.03
N GLU A 318 -21.84 -35.31 14.92
CA GLU A 318 -22.56 -35.67 16.15
C GLU A 318 -24.00 -36.15 15.88
N LEU A 319 -24.59 -35.77 14.75
CA LEU A 319 -25.93 -36.18 14.31
C LEU A 319 -25.96 -37.44 13.43
N GLY A 320 -24.80 -38.07 13.15
CA GLY A 320 -24.72 -39.32 12.39
C GLY A 320 -25.14 -39.22 10.91
N VAL A 321 -25.25 -38.01 10.36
CA VAL A 321 -25.63 -37.80 8.95
C VAL A 321 -24.39 -37.94 8.08
N GLN A 322 -24.17 -39.14 7.52
CA GLN A 322 -23.21 -39.34 6.42
C GLN A 322 -23.81 -38.76 5.12
N THR A 323 -23.01 -37.97 4.40
CA THR A 323 -23.33 -37.39 3.08
C THR A 323 -23.44 -38.43 2.00
#